data_AF-Q1EC05-F1
#
_entry.id   AF-Q1EC05-F1
#
_cell.length_a   1.000
_cell.length_b   1.000
_cell.length_c   1.000
_cell.angle_alpha   90.00
_cell.angle_beta   90.00
_cell.angle_gamma   90.00
#
_symmetry.space_group_name_H-M   'P 1'
#
loop_
_entity.id
_entity.type
_entity.pdbx_description
1 polymer ?
#
loop_
_entity_poly.entity_id
_entity_poly.type
_entity_poly.pdbx_seq_one_letter_code
_entity_poly.pdbx_strand_id
1 'polypeptide(L)'
;MVKMESTEEQDRKLVLEFCHLLEKSKQLFNGLRDLPQYGHRQWQAYFGRTFDVYTKLWKFQQQHRMVLDSKYGLKRWQIGEIASKIGQLYYHYYLRTSETNYLNEAYQFYAAIRGRAYYSRAAKEDRPDLMVKKLRYYARFIVVCLLLKKMKLVRELVTELEKQIQEYTNTYEPEDHLEWSL
;
A
#
# COMPACT_ATOMS: atom_id res chain seq x y z
N MET A 1 -6.58 44.81 -1.63
CA MET A 1 -7.46 43.81 -0.98
C MET A 1 -7.00 42.43 -1.40
N VAL A 2 -6.40 41.66 -0.49
CA VAL A 2 -6.06 40.26 -0.76
C VAL A 2 -7.39 39.49 -0.83
N LYS A 3 -7.73 38.92 -1.99
CA LYS A 3 -8.85 38.00 -2.13
C LYS A 3 -8.58 36.83 -1.18
N MET A 4 -9.32 36.75 -0.07
CA MET A 4 -9.39 35.53 0.72
C MET A 4 -9.97 34.46 -0.22
N GLU A 5 -9.16 33.48 -0.58
CA GLU A 5 -9.65 32.32 -1.33
C GLU A 5 -10.79 31.67 -0.55
N SER A 6 -11.86 31.28 -1.25
CA SER A 6 -12.97 30.62 -0.61
C SER A 6 -12.50 29.25 -0.09
N THR A 7 -13.03 28.82 1.06
CA THR A 7 -12.71 27.52 1.66
C THR A 7 -12.91 26.37 0.66
N GLU A 8 -13.89 26.47 -0.25
CA GLU A 8 -14.14 25.48 -1.30
C GLU A 8 -13.03 25.42 -2.35
N GLU A 9 -12.45 26.57 -2.72
CA GLU A 9 -11.33 26.63 -3.65
C GLU A 9 -10.06 26.02 -3.02
N GLN A 10 -9.84 26.29 -1.73
CA GLN A 10 -8.76 25.68 -0.96
C GLN A 10 -8.92 24.15 -0.85
N ASP A 11 -10.12 23.67 -0.52
CA ASP A 11 -10.43 22.24 -0.47
C ASP A 11 -10.20 21.55 -1.81
N ARG A 12 -10.63 22.19 -2.92
CA ARG A 12 -10.40 21.67 -4.28
C ARG A 12 -8.91 21.55 -4.59
N LYS A 13 -8.10 22.55 -4.23
CA LYS A 13 -6.64 22.49 -4.41
C LYS A 13 -6.01 21.34 -3.62
N LEU A 14 -6.44 21.11 -2.38
CA LEU A 14 -5.95 19.99 -1.56
C LEU A 14 -6.24 18.64 -2.21
N VAL A 15 -7.45 18.47 -2.76
CA VAL A 15 -7.82 17.25 -3.47
C VAL A 15 -6.97 17.06 -4.74
N LEU A 16 -6.76 18.13 -5.52
CA LEU A 16 -5.91 18.06 -6.71
C LEU A 16 -4.46 17.72 -6.37
N GLU A 17 -3.89 18.30 -5.31
CA GLU A 17 -2.54 17.96 -4.86
C GLU A 17 -2.45 16.50 -4.39
N PHE A 18 -3.48 16.00 -3.68
CA PHE A 18 -3.54 14.60 -3.29
C PHE A 18 -3.55 13.65 -4.49
N CYS A 19 -4.38 13.91 -5.50
CA CYS A 19 -4.41 13.14 -6.74
C CYS A 19 -3.07 13.20 -7.48
N HIS A 20 -2.44 14.37 -7.55
CA HIS A 20 -1.12 14.53 -8.15
C HIS A 20 -0.06 13.69 -7.43
N LEU A 21 -0.06 13.71 -6.09
CA LEU A 21 0.86 12.90 -5.28
C LEU A 21 0.62 11.40 -5.48
N LEU A 22 -0.65 10.96 -5.53
CA LEU A 22 -1.00 9.57 -5.82
C LEU A 22 -0.45 9.13 -7.17
N GLU A 23 -0.68 9.90 -8.22
CA GLU A 23 -0.31 9.53 -9.58
C GLU A 23 1.22 9.52 -9.74
N LYS A 24 1.89 10.54 -9.21
CA LYS A 24 3.35 10.62 -9.17
C LYS A 24 3.97 9.45 -8.40
N SER A 25 3.39 9.07 -7.26
CA SER A 25 3.86 7.94 -6.45
C SER A 25 3.78 6.62 -7.22
N LYS A 26 2.67 6.37 -7.93
CA LYS A 26 2.45 5.17 -8.76
C LYS A 26 3.44 5.11 -9.92
N GLN A 27 3.64 6.23 -10.62
CA GLN A 27 4.60 6.32 -11.73
C GLN A 27 6.02 5.99 -11.26
N LEU A 28 6.45 6.60 -10.15
CA LEU A 28 7.76 6.32 -9.56
C LEU A 28 7.87 4.87 -9.11
N PHE A 29 6.84 4.33 -8.45
CA PHE A 29 6.82 2.94 -8.00
C PHE A 29 6.99 1.94 -9.15
N ASN A 30 6.28 2.16 -10.27
CA ASN A 30 6.39 1.30 -11.43
C ASN A 30 7.79 1.36 -12.03
N GLY A 31 8.38 2.55 -12.14
CA GLY A 31 9.76 2.69 -12.63
C GLY A 31 10.80 1.97 -11.74
N LEU A 32 10.55 1.82 -10.43
CA LEU A 32 11.43 1.01 -9.56
C LEU A 32 11.41 -0.49 -9.91
N ARG A 33 10.27 -1.01 -10.37
CA ARG A 33 10.14 -2.41 -10.77
C ARG A 33 10.96 -2.70 -12.04
N ASP A 34 10.97 -1.74 -12.95
CA ASP A 34 11.58 -1.91 -14.27
C ASP A 34 13.09 -1.61 -14.27
N LEU A 35 13.65 -1.13 -13.14
CA LEU A 35 15.08 -0.90 -12.97
C LEU A 35 15.86 -2.22 -12.76
N PRO A 36 17.03 -2.40 -13.42
CA PRO A 36 17.89 -3.55 -13.20
C PRO A 36 18.24 -3.76 -11.72
N GLN A 37 18.28 -5.04 -11.31
CA GLN A 37 18.60 -5.42 -9.92
C GLN A 37 20.07 -5.16 -9.57
N TYR A 38 20.95 -5.13 -10.57
CA TYR A 38 22.40 -4.94 -10.43
C TYR A 38 22.91 -3.86 -11.39
N GLY A 39 24.01 -3.20 -11.04
CA GLY A 39 24.84 -2.46 -12.00
C GLY A 39 24.75 -0.93 -12.03
N HIS A 40 23.85 -0.26 -11.30
CA HIS A 40 23.80 1.22 -11.34
C HIS A 40 23.53 1.90 -9.99
N ARG A 41 24.45 2.78 -9.56
CA ARG A 41 24.27 3.74 -8.43
C ARG A 41 23.02 4.64 -8.57
N GLN A 42 22.37 4.68 -9.74
CA GLN A 42 21.15 5.46 -9.98
C GLN A 42 19.93 4.91 -9.24
N TRP A 43 19.92 3.63 -8.85
CA TRP A 43 18.76 3.02 -8.18
C TRP A 43 18.48 3.67 -6.82
N GLN A 44 19.53 4.04 -6.07
CA GLN A 44 19.41 4.64 -4.73
C GLN A 44 18.76 6.02 -4.81
N ALA A 45 19.21 6.86 -5.74
CA ALA A 45 18.62 8.18 -5.96
C ALA A 45 17.17 8.10 -6.45
N TYR A 46 16.85 7.12 -7.31
CA TYR A 46 15.48 6.90 -7.76
C TYR A 46 14.59 6.36 -6.63
N PHE A 47 15.11 5.44 -5.81
CA PHE A 47 14.44 4.93 -4.62
C PHE A 47 14.14 6.05 -3.62
N GLY A 48 15.15 6.87 -3.29
CA GLY A 48 14.99 8.02 -2.40
C GLY A 48 13.86 8.94 -2.86
N ARG A 49 13.86 9.34 -4.14
CA ARG A 49 12.77 10.15 -4.72
C ARG A 49 11.40 9.46 -4.61
N THR A 50 11.34 8.16 -4.86
CA THR A 50 10.08 7.40 -4.75
C THR A 50 9.58 7.37 -3.31
N PHE A 51 10.47 7.07 -2.37
CA PHE A 51 10.19 6.99 -0.95
C PHE A 51 9.75 8.36 -0.37
N ASP A 52 10.41 9.44 -0.79
CA ASP A 52 10.06 10.81 -0.39
C ASP A 52 8.65 11.18 -0.83
N VAL A 53 8.27 10.86 -2.08
CA VAL A 53 6.92 11.14 -2.58
C VAL A 53 5.87 10.32 -1.82
N TYR A 54 6.13 9.05 -1.54
CA TYR A 54 5.22 8.23 -0.73
C TYR A 54 5.12 8.73 0.72
N THR A 55 6.22 9.17 1.31
CA THR A 55 6.22 9.76 2.66
C THR A 55 5.46 11.08 2.69
N LYS A 56 5.63 11.93 1.67
CA LYS A 56 4.85 13.17 1.50
C LYS A 56 3.37 12.84 1.37
N LEU A 57 3.01 11.90 0.50
CA LEU A 57 1.63 11.44 0.32
C LEU A 57 1.00 10.90 1.61
N TRP A 58 1.76 10.08 2.36
CA TRP A 58 1.31 9.54 3.64
C TRP A 58 1.03 10.63 4.67
N LYS A 59 1.95 11.61 4.81
CA LYS A 59 1.74 12.75 5.71
C LYS A 59 0.57 13.63 5.26
N PHE A 60 0.47 13.88 3.95
CA PHE A 60 -0.59 14.70 3.36
C PHE A 60 -1.97 14.14 3.70
N GLN A 61 -2.17 12.82 3.54
CA GLN A 61 -3.47 12.22 3.87
C GLN A 61 -3.79 12.22 5.36
N GLN A 62 -2.78 12.20 6.25
CA GLN A 62 -3.00 12.33 7.70
C GLN A 62 -3.41 13.76 8.07
N GLN A 63 -2.75 14.76 7.49
CA GLN A 63 -2.97 16.18 7.81
C GLN A 63 -4.30 16.70 7.27
N HIS A 64 -4.68 16.30 6.05
CA HIS A 64 -5.89 16.78 5.37
C HIS A 64 -7.04 15.76 5.40
N ARG A 65 -7.03 14.87 6.40
CA ARG A 65 -7.92 13.70 6.48
C ARG A 65 -9.41 14.05 6.32
N MET A 66 -9.88 15.09 7.00
CA MET A 66 -11.29 15.49 6.99
C MET A 66 -11.76 15.98 5.61
N VAL A 67 -10.93 16.78 4.94
CA VAL A 67 -11.21 17.29 3.58
C VAL A 67 -11.18 16.15 2.57
N LEU A 68 -10.19 15.25 2.67
CA LEU A 68 -10.11 14.10 1.77
C LEU A 68 -11.26 13.11 1.97
N ASP A 69 -11.76 12.92 3.19
CA ASP A 69 -12.92 12.06 3.46
C ASP A 69 -14.20 12.67 2.88
N SER A 70 -14.44 13.97 3.11
CA SER A 70 -15.68 14.65 2.70
C SER A 70 -15.74 15.06 1.23
N LYS A 71 -14.63 15.52 0.64
CA LYS A 71 -14.59 16.08 -0.72
C LYS A 71 -14.05 15.10 -1.76
N TYR A 72 -13.06 14.29 -1.41
CA TYR A 72 -12.50 13.27 -2.30
C TYR A 72 -13.16 11.89 -2.11
N GLY A 73 -13.73 11.61 -0.94
CA GLY A 73 -14.31 10.30 -0.61
C GLY A 73 -13.26 9.25 -0.22
N LEU A 74 -12.17 9.67 0.45
CA LEU A 74 -11.01 8.83 0.76
C LEU A 74 -11.35 7.61 1.63
N LYS A 75 -11.42 6.44 1.00
CA LYS A 75 -11.76 5.19 1.67
C LYS A 75 -10.61 4.65 2.51
N ARG A 76 -10.96 3.84 3.52
CA ARG A 76 -9.97 3.18 4.41
C ARG A 76 -9.02 2.26 3.66
N TRP A 77 -9.51 1.55 2.65
CA TRP A 77 -8.69 0.62 1.87
C TRP A 77 -7.64 1.35 1.02
N GLN A 78 -7.93 2.57 0.55
CA GLN A 78 -6.95 3.41 -0.17
C GLN A 78 -5.77 3.80 0.73
N ILE A 79 -6.03 4.10 2.01
CA ILE A 79 -4.95 4.31 2.99
C ILE A 79 -4.13 3.03 3.16
N GLY A 80 -4.82 1.88 3.23
CA GLY A 80 -4.20 0.57 3.29
C GLY A 80 -3.28 0.29 2.10
N GLU A 81 -3.66 0.71 0.89
CA GLU A 81 -2.80 0.61 -0.30
C GLU A 81 -1.55 1.48 -0.19
N ILE A 82 -1.68 2.74 0.26
CA ILE A 82 -0.52 3.63 0.46
C ILE A 82 0.43 3.02 1.49
N ALA A 83 -0.10 2.57 2.63
CA ALA A 83 0.68 1.89 3.66
C ALA A 83 1.35 0.62 3.13
N SER A 84 0.64 -0.17 2.32
CA SER A 84 1.15 -1.42 1.75
C SER A 84 2.29 -1.14 0.78
N LYS A 85 2.20 -0.06 -0.01
CA LYS A 85 3.27 0.38 -0.91
C LYS A 85 4.51 0.87 -0.18
N ILE A 86 4.35 1.60 0.93
CA ILE A 86 5.48 2.01 1.77
C ILE A 86 6.16 0.78 2.39
N GLY A 87 5.39 -0.17 2.92
CA GLY A 87 5.93 -1.45 3.40
C GLY A 87 6.68 -2.22 2.30
N GLN A 88 6.16 -2.20 1.06
CA GLN A 88 6.81 -2.81 -0.10
C GLN A 88 8.14 -2.12 -0.45
N LEU A 89 8.22 -0.78 -0.36
CA LEU A 89 9.46 -0.04 -0.58
C LEU A 89 10.53 -0.43 0.45
N TYR A 90 10.16 -0.50 1.73
CA TYR A 90 11.07 -0.96 2.79
C TYR A 90 11.58 -2.37 2.55
N TYR A 91 10.68 -3.29 2.16
CA TYR A 91 11.05 -4.65 1.82
C TYR A 91 11.99 -4.72 0.60
N HIS A 92 11.71 -3.96 -0.46
CA HIS A 92 12.59 -3.89 -1.64
C HIS A 92 13.98 -3.34 -1.28
N TYR A 93 14.06 -2.37 -0.38
CA TYR A 93 15.33 -1.84 0.08
C TYR A 93 16.11 -2.88 0.89
N TYR A 94 15.45 -3.61 1.80
CA TYR A 94 16.02 -4.75 2.51
C TYR A 94 16.58 -5.81 1.54
N LEU A 95 15.88 -6.16 0.47
CA LEU A 95 16.38 -7.15 -0.50
C LEU A 95 17.70 -6.72 -1.16
N ARG A 96 17.95 -5.41 -1.29
CA ARG A 96 19.17 -4.87 -1.91
C ARG A 96 20.31 -4.64 -0.92
N THR A 97 20.02 -4.32 0.33
CA THR A 97 21.04 -3.96 1.35
C THR A 97 21.26 -5.05 2.40
N SER A 98 20.34 -5.99 2.53
CA SER A 98 20.27 -6.97 3.61
C SER A 98 20.17 -6.38 5.03
N GLU A 99 19.85 -5.09 5.15
CA GLU A 99 19.71 -4.41 6.45
C GLU A 99 18.35 -4.71 7.09
N THR A 100 18.36 -5.45 8.20
CA THR A 100 17.16 -5.96 8.87
C THR A 100 16.26 -4.88 9.47
N ASN A 101 16.77 -3.65 9.68
CA ASN A 101 15.96 -2.52 10.13
C ASN A 101 14.81 -2.23 9.14
N TYR A 102 15.08 -2.26 7.84
CA TYR A 102 14.04 -2.04 6.83
C TYR A 102 13.04 -3.20 6.74
N LEU A 103 13.47 -4.42 7.03
CA LEU A 103 12.54 -5.55 7.14
C LEU A 103 11.58 -5.37 8.33
N ASN A 104 12.06 -4.84 9.46
CA ASN A 104 11.23 -4.48 10.60
C ASN A 104 10.27 -3.33 10.27
N GLU A 105 10.70 -2.30 9.54
CA GLU A 105 9.82 -1.22 9.07
C GLU A 105 8.70 -1.75 8.16
N ALA A 106 9.03 -2.62 7.19
CA ALA A 106 8.03 -3.28 6.36
C ALA A 106 7.00 -4.06 7.20
N TYR A 107 7.48 -4.79 8.21
CA TYR A 107 6.63 -5.49 9.16
C TYR A 107 5.68 -4.54 9.91
N GLN A 108 6.16 -3.40 10.41
CA GLN A 108 5.32 -2.44 11.14
C GLN A 108 4.18 -1.90 10.28
N PHE A 109 4.45 -1.59 9.00
CA PHE A 109 3.41 -1.17 8.07
C PHE A 109 2.36 -2.25 7.84
N TYR A 110 2.79 -3.50 7.60
CA TYR A 110 1.84 -4.60 7.37
C TYR A 110 1.05 -4.96 8.64
N ALA A 111 1.70 -5.02 9.79
CA ALA A 111 1.03 -5.24 11.08
C ALA A 111 0.01 -4.13 11.37
N ALA A 112 0.34 -2.88 11.07
CA ALA A 112 -0.58 -1.75 11.22
C ALA A 112 -1.80 -1.84 10.27
N ILE A 113 -1.61 -2.38 9.06
CA ILE A 113 -2.72 -2.61 8.12
C ILE A 113 -3.71 -3.64 8.67
N ARG A 114 -3.20 -4.77 9.19
CA ARG A 114 -4.02 -5.79 9.88
C ARG A 114 -4.72 -5.20 11.09
N GLY A 115 -3.95 -4.58 12.00
CA GLY A 115 -4.47 -4.07 13.27
C GLY A 115 -5.53 -2.97 13.12
N ARG A 116 -5.47 -2.16 12.07
CA ARG A 116 -6.47 -1.12 11.78
C ARG A 116 -7.58 -1.56 10.82
N ALA A 117 -7.52 -2.81 10.36
CA ALA A 117 -8.49 -3.42 9.47
C ALA A 117 -8.82 -2.54 8.24
N TYR A 118 -7.81 -1.99 7.56
CA TYR A 118 -8.02 -1.08 6.42
C TYR A 118 -8.85 -1.71 5.29
N TYR A 119 -8.78 -3.03 5.12
CA TYR A 119 -9.52 -3.79 4.11
C TYR A 119 -10.84 -4.42 4.61
N SER A 120 -11.31 -4.08 5.81
CA SER A 120 -12.55 -4.65 6.39
C SER A 120 -13.80 -4.38 5.57
N ARG A 121 -13.83 -3.28 4.79
CA ARG A 121 -14.94 -2.90 3.92
C ARG A 121 -14.67 -3.16 2.44
N ALA A 122 -13.54 -3.79 2.09
CA ALA A 122 -13.14 -4.00 0.70
C ALA A 122 -14.15 -4.84 -0.10
N ALA A 123 -14.68 -5.91 0.49
CA ALA A 123 -15.68 -6.78 -0.14
C ALA A 123 -17.00 -6.05 -0.46
N LYS A 124 -17.30 -4.93 0.22
CA LYS A 124 -18.51 -4.14 -0.03
C LYS A 124 -18.40 -3.18 -1.22
N GLU A 125 -17.19 -2.98 -1.73
CA GLU A 125 -16.95 -2.09 -2.88
C GLU A 125 -17.20 -2.82 -4.22
N ASP A 126 -17.47 -4.13 -4.18
CA ASP A 126 -17.70 -5.01 -5.32
C ASP A 126 -16.63 -4.88 -6.43
N ARG A 127 -15.37 -4.88 -6.01
CA ARG A 127 -14.21 -4.64 -6.87
C ARG A 127 -13.21 -5.81 -6.79
N PRO A 128 -13.13 -6.68 -7.81
CA PRO A 128 -12.22 -7.81 -7.79
C PRO A 128 -10.75 -7.37 -7.71
N ASP A 129 -10.37 -6.28 -8.37
CA ASP A 129 -9.02 -5.73 -8.32
C ASP A 129 -8.58 -5.32 -6.89
N LEU A 130 -9.53 -4.84 -6.08
CA LEU A 130 -9.28 -4.50 -4.68
C LEU A 130 -9.01 -5.73 -3.83
N MET A 131 -9.74 -6.82 -4.09
CA MET A 131 -9.54 -8.09 -3.39
C MET A 131 -8.19 -8.70 -3.74
N VAL A 132 -7.79 -8.69 -5.02
CA VAL A 132 -6.44 -9.12 -5.44
C VAL A 132 -5.34 -8.32 -4.71
N LYS A 133 -5.51 -7.00 -4.55
CA LYS A 133 -4.56 -6.18 -3.78
C LYS A 133 -4.50 -6.58 -2.31
N LYS A 134 -5.63 -6.90 -1.68
CA LYS A 134 -5.70 -7.43 -0.31
C LYS A 134 -4.97 -8.76 -0.19
N LEU A 135 -5.19 -9.70 -1.11
CA LEU A 135 -4.49 -11.00 -1.13
C LEU A 135 -2.98 -10.82 -1.30
N ARG A 136 -2.53 -9.97 -2.23
CA ARG A 136 -1.11 -9.65 -2.42
C ARG A 136 -0.49 -8.99 -1.19
N TYR A 137 -1.26 -8.21 -0.44
CA TYR A 137 -0.81 -7.66 0.84
C TYR A 137 -0.55 -8.79 1.86
N TYR A 138 -1.49 -9.73 2.02
CA TYR A 138 -1.33 -10.87 2.91
C TYR A 138 -0.10 -11.72 2.57
N ALA A 139 0.08 -12.05 1.29
CA ALA A 139 1.24 -12.80 0.82
C ALA A 139 2.57 -12.11 1.20
N ARG A 140 2.70 -10.80 0.97
CA ARG A 140 3.91 -10.05 1.36
C ARG A 140 4.10 -10.00 2.87
N PHE A 141 3.02 -9.88 3.63
CA PHE A 141 3.11 -9.86 5.08
C PHE A 141 3.60 -11.19 5.63
N ILE A 142 3.08 -12.31 5.12
CA ILE A 142 3.54 -13.67 5.46
C ILE A 142 5.03 -13.82 5.19
N VAL A 143 5.51 -13.40 4.01
CA VAL A 143 6.94 -13.45 3.64
C VAL A 143 7.80 -12.66 4.63
N VAL A 144 7.40 -11.43 4.99
CA VAL A 144 8.14 -10.62 5.98
C VAL A 144 8.14 -11.29 7.35
N CYS A 145 7.02 -11.87 7.79
CA CYS A 145 6.95 -12.61 9.05
C CYS A 145 7.83 -13.87 9.07
N LEU A 146 7.91 -14.58 7.94
CA LEU A 146 8.81 -15.73 7.77
C LEU A 146 10.28 -15.32 7.92
N LEU A 147 10.69 -14.25 7.24
CA LEU A 147 12.07 -13.72 7.32
C LEU A 147 12.43 -13.22 8.72
N LEU A 148 11.45 -12.69 9.47
CA LEU A 148 11.60 -12.30 10.88
C LEU A 148 11.38 -13.45 11.87
N LYS A 149 11.20 -14.70 11.40
CA LYS A 149 10.96 -15.90 12.22
C LYS A 149 9.75 -15.80 13.16
N LYS A 150 8.73 -15.00 12.82
CA LYS A 150 7.49 -14.82 13.60
C LYS A 150 6.48 -15.93 13.30
N MET A 151 6.85 -17.19 13.54
CA MET A 151 6.12 -18.37 13.05
C MET A 151 4.68 -18.50 13.57
N LYS A 152 4.39 -18.07 14.80
CA LYS A 152 3.00 -18.04 15.31
C LYS A 152 2.11 -17.16 14.43
N LEU A 153 2.59 -15.94 14.13
CA LEU A 153 1.87 -14.99 13.30
C LEU A 153 1.77 -15.47 11.84
N VAL A 154 2.78 -16.16 11.32
CA VAL A 154 2.71 -16.78 9.99
C VAL A 154 1.52 -17.74 9.90
N ARG A 155 1.35 -18.63 10.88
CA ARG A 155 0.22 -19.59 10.90
C ARG A 155 -1.13 -18.87 10.91
N GLU A 156 -1.27 -17.84 11.75
CA GLU A 156 -2.49 -17.01 11.79
C GLU A 156 -2.77 -16.35 10.44
N LEU A 157 -1.75 -15.76 9.80
CA LEU A 157 -1.89 -15.06 8.52
C LEU A 157 -2.21 -16.01 7.36
N VAL A 158 -1.68 -17.23 7.35
CA VAL A 158 -1.99 -18.24 6.34
C VAL A 158 -3.46 -18.65 6.43
N THR A 159 -3.96 -18.95 7.63
CA THR A 159 -5.38 -19.26 7.82
C THR A 159 -6.29 -18.08 7.44
N GLU A 160 -5.88 -16.84 7.75
CA GLU A 160 -6.61 -15.66 7.29
C GLU A 160 -6.59 -15.53 5.75
N LEU A 161 -5.45 -15.77 5.11
CA LEU A 161 -5.31 -15.71 3.65
C LEU A 161 -6.20 -16.75 2.96
N GLU A 162 -6.21 -18.00 3.44
CA GLU A 162 -7.09 -19.07 2.92
C GLU A 162 -8.56 -18.65 2.95
N LYS A 163 -9.02 -18.09 4.08
CA LYS A 163 -10.38 -17.56 4.19
C LYS A 163 -10.66 -16.46 3.17
N GLN A 164 -9.69 -15.57 2.92
CA GLN A 164 -9.83 -14.48 1.96
C GLN A 164 -9.82 -14.96 0.51
N ILE A 165 -9.05 -16.00 0.18
CA ILE A 165 -9.07 -16.64 -1.14
C ILE A 165 -10.44 -17.27 -1.38
N GLN A 166 -10.97 -18.03 -0.41
CA GLN A 166 -12.30 -18.62 -0.54
C GLN A 166 -13.39 -17.56 -0.76
N GLU A 167 -13.35 -16.47 -0.01
CA GLU A 167 -14.28 -15.34 -0.16
C GLU A 167 -14.18 -14.71 -1.55
N TYR A 168 -12.95 -14.52 -2.06
CA TYR A 168 -12.70 -14.00 -3.40
C TYR A 168 -13.24 -14.94 -4.50
N THR A 169 -12.89 -16.23 -4.45
CA THR A 169 -13.33 -17.22 -5.45
C THR A 169 -14.86 -17.37 -5.48
N ASN A 170 -15.50 -17.44 -4.32
CA ASN A 170 -16.96 -17.58 -4.23
C ASN A 170 -17.73 -16.34 -4.73
N THR A 171 -17.14 -15.16 -4.60
CA THR A 171 -17.83 -13.90 -4.92
C THR A 171 -17.65 -13.49 -6.37
N TYR A 172 -16.46 -13.75 -6.94
CA TYR A 172 -16.07 -13.16 -8.24
C TYR A 172 -15.88 -14.18 -9.36
N GLU A 173 -15.92 -15.49 -9.09
CA GLU A 173 -15.65 -16.58 -10.05
C GLU A 173 -14.53 -16.25 -11.07
N PRO A 174 -13.35 -15.81 -10.61
CA PRO A 174 -12.38 -15.22 -11.51
C PRO A 174 -11.59 -16.32 -12.26
N GLU A 175 -11.19 -16.04 -13.49
CA GLU A 175 -10.41 -16.99 -14.31
C GLU A 175 -9.09 -17.41 -13.64
N ASP A 176 -8.55 -16.57 -12.74
CA ASP A 176 -7.31 -16.81 -11.99
C ASP A 176 -7.48 -17.69 -10.74
N HIS A 177 -8.67 -18.23 -10.46
CA HIS A 177 -8.91 -19.03 -9.24
C HIS A 177 -7.94 -20.22 -9.10
N LEU A 178 -7.53 -20.82 -10.23
CA LEU A 178 -6.56 -21.92 -10.27
C LEU A 178 -5.17 -21.51 -9.77
N GLU A 179 -4.76 -20.25 -9.99
CA GLU A 179 -3.47 -19.73 -9.54
C GLU A 179 -3.40 -19.56 -8.01
N TRP A 180 -4.56 -19.45 -7.35
CA TRP A 180 -4.66 -19.31 -5.89
C TRP A 180 -4.80 -20.64 -5.15
N SER A 181 -5.05 -21.75 -5.87
CA SER A 181 -5.25 -23.09 -5.31
C SER A 181 -4.01 -24.00 -5.31
N LEU A 182 -2.85 -23.49 -5.76
CA LEU A 182 -1.58 -24.23 -5.86
C LEU A 182 -0.79 -24.28 -4.55
#